data_AF-A0A6G4V4I0-F1
#
_entry.id   AF-A0A6G4V4I0-F1
#
_cell.length_a   1.000
_cell.length_b   1.000
_cell.length_c   1.000
_cell.angle_alpha   90.00
_cell.angle_beta   90.00
_cell.angle_gamma   90.00
#
_symmetry.space_group_name_H-M   'P 1'
#
loop_
_entity.id
_entity.type
_entity.pdbx_description
1 polymer ?
#
loop_
_entity_poly.entity_id
_entity_poly.type
_entity_poly.pdbx_seq_one_letter_code
_entity_poly.pdbx_strand_id
1 'polypeptide(L)'
;MSLSLSRHAGRARGGAVALCLTAALLAGCAEISTDGSGKSGASGESGSSPSRSAEAAREVPLTVVEGGGQRMVFVRVSILGEGPFTFALDTGASSSAVDDDVVRRLDLARTGERQLISGVTGTDTVPVVEVPRWSAGDVRLDPAEATVIDLGGLAGGRNIHGLLGSDVLGDFGWITVDYEDETLRFPPG
;
A
#
# COMPACT_ATOMS: atom_id res chain seq x y z
N MET A 1 -56.43 -21.23 -11.52
CA MET A 1 -55.49 -20.09 -11.55
C MET A 1 -54.57 -20.24 -10.35
N SER A 2 -53.32 -20.66 -10.58
CA SER A 2 -52.33 -20.92 -9.52
C SER A 2 -51.41 -19.71 -9.42
N LEU A 3 -51.31 -19.10 -8.24
CA LEU A 3 -50.40 -17.97 -7.96
C LEU A 3 -49.09 -18.56 -7.41
N SER A 4 -48.04 -18.50 -8.23
CA SER A 4 -46.66 -18.84 -7.83
C SER A 4 -46.03 -17.64 -7.12
N LEU A 5 -45.70 -17.81 -5.84
CA LEU A 5 -44.90 -16.86 -5.06
C LEU A 5 -43.41 -17.12 -5.35
N SER A 6 -42.81 -16.27 -6.18
CA SER A 6 -41.35 -16.26 -6.39
C SER A 6 -40.68 -15.55 -5.21
N ARG A 7 -39.97 -16.34 -4.38
CA ARG A 7 -39.11 -15.82 -3.31
C ARG A 7 -37.93 -15.10 -3.95
N HIS A 8 -37.91 -13.78 -3.88
CA HIS A 8 -36.69 -13.01 -4.13
C HIS A 8 -35.74 -13.24 -2.96
N ALA A 9 -34.73 -14.08 -3.19
CA ALA A 9 -33.58 -14.19 -2.29
C ALA A 9 -32.82 -12.86 -2.35
N GLY A 10 -32.97 -12.04 -1.29
CA GLY A 10 -32.16 -10.85 -1.10
C GLY A 10 -30.70 -11.26 -0.94
N ARG A 11 -29.85 -10.81 -1.87
CA ARG A 11 -28.39 -10.92 -1.77
C ARG A 11 -27.97 -10.07 -0.57
N ALA A 12 -27.48 -10.71 0.49
CA ALA A 12 -26.89 -10.03 1.63
C ALA A 12 -25.65 -9.27 1.13
N ARG A 13 -25.67 -7.95 1.21
CA ARG A 13 -24.48 -7.11 1.05
C ARG A 13 -23.62 -7.35 2.28
N GLY A 14 -22.57 -8.17 2.14
CA GLY A 14 -21.51 -8.24 3.14
C GLY A 14 -20.94 -6.83 3.30
N GLY A 15 -20.95 -6.31 4.53
CA GLY A 15 -20.39 -4.99 4.79
C GLY A 15 -18.89 -5.04 4.53
N ALA A 16 -18.40 -4.23 3.59
CA ALA A 16 -16.98 -4.08 3.36
C ALA A 16 -16.32 -3.58 4.65
N VAL A 17 -15.31 -4.30 5.15
CA VAL A 17 -14.38 -3.74 6.11
C VAL A 17 -13.71 -2.56 5.40
N ALA A 18 -14.07 -1.35 5.81
CA ALA A 18 -13.34 -0.17 5.39
C ALA A 18 -11.94 -0.30 6.00
N LEU A 19 -10.96 -0.62 5.17
CA LEU A 19 -9.56 -0.49 5.54
C LEU A 19 -9.29 1.01 5.65
N CYS A 20 -9.68 1.60 6.79
CA CYS A 20 -9.24 2.94 7.13
C CYS A 20 -7.71 2.89 7.17
N LEU A 21 -7.08 3.78 6.40
CA LEU A 21 -5.64 4.12 6.38
C LEU A 21 -5.17 4.73 7.73
N THR A 22 -5.67 4.19 8.83
CA THR A 22 -5.35 4.59 10.19
C THR A 22 -4.22 3.68 10.64
N ALA A 23 -3.02 4.26 10.71
CA ALA A 23 -1.83 3.64 11.28
C ALA A 23 -2.17 2.94 12.60
N ALA A 24 -2.03 1.61 12.62
CA ALA A 24 -2.09 0.84 13.85
C ALA A 24 -0.84 1.18 14.68
N LEU A 25 -1.00 2.07 15.66
CA LEU A 25 0.04 2.37 16.65
C LEU A 25 0.27 1.13 17.52
N LEU A 26 1.31 0.34 17.23
CA LEU A 26 1.91 -0.54 18.22
C LEU A 26 2.73 0.31 19.18
N ALA A 27 2.10 0.72 20.28
CA ALA A 27 2.78 1.29 21.43
C ALA A 27 3.65 0.22 22.10
N GLY A 28 4.96 0.42 22.05
CA GLY A 28 5.97 -0.40 22.72
C GLY A 28 7.19 0.43 23.06
N CYS A 29 7.04 1.36 24.01
CA CYS A 29 8.17 2.05 24.61
C CYS A 29 9.00 1.03 25.43
N ALA A 30 10.22 0.76 24.99
CA ALA A 30 11.25 0.21 25.86
C ALA A 30 12.39 1.24 25.92
N GLU A 31 12.42 1.98 27.02
CA GLU A 31 13.54 2.83 27.41
C GLU A 31 14.74 1.95 27.74
N ILE A 32 15.85 2.11 27.03
CA ILE A 32 17.15 1.62 27.47
C ILE A 32 17.96 2.82 27.88
N SER A 33 18.00 3.04 29.19
CA SER A 33 18.97 3.91 29.85
C SER A 33 20.32 3.20 29.90
N THR A 34 21.35 3.79 29.30
CA THR A 34 22.73 3.52 29.69
C THR A 34 23.49 4.84 29.83
N ASP A 35 23.94 5.06 31.06
CA ASP A 35 24.78 6.18 31.50
C ASP A 35 26.24 5.90 31.11
N GLY A 36 26.99 6.92 30.69
CA GLY A 36 28.34 6.73 30.15
C GLY A 36 29.10 8.03 29.88
N SER A 37 29.69 8.58 30.93
CA SER A 37 30.61 9.73 30.93
C SER A 37 31.96 9.41 30.25
N GLY A 38 32.45 10.30 29.37
CA GLY A 38 33.81 10.26 28.81
C GLY A 38 34.17 11.49 27.96
N LYS A 39 35.23 12.21 28.34
CA LYS A 39 35.65 13.53 27.84
C LYS A 39 36.52 13.52 26.56
N SER A 40 36.39 14.61 25.78
CA SER A 40 37.41 15.44 25.12
C SER A 40 38.38 14.85 24.07
N GLY A 41 38.44 15.51 22.90
CA GLY A 41 39.66 15.63 22.10
C GLY A 41 39.42 15.83 20.60
N ALA A 42 39.66 17.04 20.08
CA ALA A 42 39.57 17.40 18.66
C ALA A 42 40.79 16.95 17.85
N SER A 43 40.61 16.59 16.57
CA SER A 43 41.47 17.00 15.43
C SER A 43 41.03 16.35 14.11
N GLY A 44 40.95 17.19 13.05
CA GLY A 44 41.43 16.86 11.71
C GLY A 44 40.48 16.16 10.74
N GLU A 45 39.81 16.96 9.91
CA GLU A 45 39.13 16.54 8.67
C GLU A 45 40.12 16.11 7.57
N SER A 46 39.68 15.14 6.76
CA SER A 46 39.87 15.00 5.30
C SER A 46 40.19 13.56 4.89
N GLY A 47 39.18 12.71 5.00
CA GLY A 47 39.06 11.52 4.19
C GLY A 47 37.99 11.77 3.13
N SER A 48 38.39 12.19 1.94
CA SER A 48 37.52 12.15 0.76
C SER A 48 37.25 10.69 0.41
N SER A 49 36.27 10.08 1.07
CA SER A 49 35.64 8.86 0.55
C SER A 49 35.09 9.18 -0.83
N PRO A 50 35.32 8.34 -1.84
CA PRO A 50 34.86 8.61 -3.18
C PRO A 50 33.34 8.77 -3.11
N SER A 51 32.87 9.90 -3.64
CA SER A 51 31.49 10.04 -4.08
C SER A 51 31.20 8.81 -4.93
N ARG A 52 30.50 7.82 -4.33
CA ARG A 52 29.65 6.95 -5.12
C ARG A 52 28.81 7.95 -5.89
N SER A 53 29.00 8.00 -7.21
CA SER A 53 28.07 8.71 -8.08
C SER A 53 26.70 8.33 -7.56
N ALA A 54 25.99 9.32 -7.00
CA ALA A 54 24.69 9.11 -6.43
C ALA A 54 23.85 8.60 -7.57
N GLU A 55 23.74 7.27 -7.66
CA GLU A 55 22.83 6.65 -8.58
C GLU A 55 21.48 7.24 -8.20
N ALA A 56 20.88 7.98 -9.13
CA ALA A 56 19.75 8.82 -8.79
C ALA A 56 18.64 7.92 -8.25
N ALA A 57 18.08 8.29 -7.09
CA ALA A 57 16.92 7.61 -6.53
C ALA A 57 15.84 7.55 -7.61
N ARG A 58 15.17 6.41 -7.75
CA ARG A 58 14.08 6.25 -8.71
C ARG A 58 12.87 6.99 -8.14
N GLU A 59 12.31 7.93 -8.88
CA GLU A 59 11.19 8.75 -8.43
C GLU A 59 9.90 8.42 -9.19
N VAL A 60 8.79 8.32 -8.45
CA VAL A 60 7.46 8.07 -8.99
C VAL A 60 6.53 9.19 -8.52
N PRO A 61 5.75 9.83 -9.41
CA PRO A 61 4.78 10.83 -9.02
C PRO A 61 3.70 10.27 -8.10
N LEU A 62 3.36 11.04 -7.07
CA LEU A 62 2.25 10.82 -6.17
C LEU A 62 1.10 11.78 -6.48
N THR A 63 -0.04 11.52 -5.84
CA THR A 63 -1.11 12.51 -5.69
C THR A 63 -1.45 12.58 -4.21
N VAL A 64 -1.35 13.75 -3.61
CA VAL A 64 -1.72 13.98 -2.21
C VAL A 64 -3.08 14.68 -2.17
N VAL A 65 -4.04 14.06 -1.49
CA VAL A 65 -5.37 14.65 -1.29
C VAL A 65 -5.57 14.94 0.18
N GLU A 66 -5.87 16.20 0.50
CA GLU A 66 -6.22 16.62 1.86
C GLU A 66 -7.74 16.60 2.06
N GLY A 67 -8.20 16.08 3.19
CA GLY A 67 -9.61 16.08 3.55
C GLY A 67 -9.85 15.61 4.99
N GLY A 68 -10.73 16.28 5.73
CA GLY A 68 -11.08 15.88 7.10
C GLY A 68 -9.91 15.88 8.09
N GLY A 69 -8.87 16.68 7.85
CA GLY A 69 -7.64 16.70 8.66
C GLY A 69 -6.67 15.56 8.36
N GLN A 70 -6.93 14.77 7.32
CA GLN A 70 -6.10 13.64 6.89
C GLN A 70 -5.48 13.93 5.52
N ARG A 71 -4.31 13.32 5.26
CA ARG A 71 -3.69 13.28 3.93
C ARG A 71 -3.77 11.86 3.39
N MET A 72 -4.32 11.72 2.20
CA MET A 72 -4.32 10.45 1.46
C MET A 72 -3.30 10.55 0.34
N VAL A 73 -2.42 9.57 0.27
CA VAL A 73 -1.36 9.49 -0.73
C VAL A 73 -1.71 8.40 -1.72
N PHE A 74 -1.66 8.74 -3.00
CA PHE A 74 -1.95 7.81 -4.08
C PHE A 74 -0.80 7.69 -5.05
N VAL A 75 -0.58 6.48 -5.56
CA VAL A 75 0.39 6.17 -6.61
C VAL A 75 -0.31 5.49 -7.79
N ARG A 76 0.21 5.69 -9.00
CA ARG A 76 -0.32 5.11 -10.23
C ARG A 76 0.39 3.80 -10.52
N VAL A 77 -0.35 2.70 -10.50
CA VAL A 77 0.18 1.34 -10.69
C VAL A 77 -0.35 0.74 -11.98
N SER A 78 0.53 0.13 -12.77
CA SER A 78 0.13 -0.72 -13.90
C SER A 78 0.19 -2.17 -13.49
N ILE A 79 -0.81 -2.98 -13.85
CA ILE A 79 -0.86 -4.43 -13.58
C ILE A 79 -1.00 -5.13 -14.92
N LEU A 80 -0.13 -6.11 -15.19
CA LEU A 80 -0.07 -6.78 -16.50
C LEU A 80 0.06 -5.81 -17.69
N GLY A 81 0.60 -4.61 -17.47
CA GLY A 81 0.71 -3.56 -18.49
C GLY A 81 -0.58 -2.75 -18.73
N GLU A 82 -1.67 -3.10 -18.04
CA GLU A 82 -2.92 -2.35 -18.05
C GLU A 82 -2.93 -1.31 -16.93
N GLY A 83 -3.65 -0.20 -17.17
CA GLY A 83 -3.79 0.89 -16.21
C GLY A 83 -3.48 2.27 -16.82
N PRO A 84 -3.02 3.24 -16.01
CA PRO A 84 -2.70 3.09 -14.60
C PRO A 84 -3.96 3.01 -13.73
N PHE A 85 -3.87 2.19 -12.67
CA PHE A 85 -4.82 2.10 -11.58
C PHE A 85 -4.37 3.00 -10.43
N THR A 86 -5.33 3.55 -9.69
CA THR A 86 -5.04 4.38 -8.51
C THR A 86 -4.91 3.49 -7.29
N PHE A 87 -3.72 3.43 -6.70
CA PHE A 87 -3.48 2.69 -5.46
C PHE A 87 -3.25 3.66 -4.30
N ALA A 88 -3.86 3.39 -3.16
CA ALA A 88 -3.47 4.05 -1.92
C ALA A 88 -2.09 3.54 -1.49
N LEU A 89 -1.22 4.45 -1.05
CA LEU A 89 0.04 4.07 -0.42
C LEU A 89 -0.20 3.89 1.09
N ASP A 90 -0.10 2.67 1.60
CA ASP A 90 -0.38 2.35 3.00
C ASP A 90 0.76 1.55 3.63
N THR A 91 1.72 2.25 4.23
CA THR A 91 2.81 1.61 4.96
C THR A 91 2.34 0.89 6.24
N GLY A 92 1.09 1.11 6.68
CA GLY A 92 0.50 0.47 7.85
C GLY A 92 -0.21 -0.86 7.56
N ALA A 93 -0.47 -1.17 6.28
CA ALA A 93 -1.08 -2.43 5.88
C ALA A 93 -0.01 -3.53 5.74
N SER A 94 -0.23 -4.68 6.35
CA SER A 94 0.67 -5.83 6.22
C SER A 94 0.64 -6.49 4.84
N SER A 95 -0.44 -6.27 4.07
CA SER A 95 -0.65 -6.88 2.77
C SER A 95 -1.26 -5.90 1.80
N SER A 96 -0.86 -6.00 0.54
CA SER A 96 -1.41 -5.24 -0.57
C SER A 96 -2.80 -5.77 -0.94
N ALA A 97 -3.60 -4.89 -1.52
CA ALA A 97 -4.96 -5.21 -1.93
C ALA A 97 -5.25 -4.72 -3.35
N VAL A 98 -6.08 -5.47 -4.06
CA VAL A 98 -6.59 -5.12 -5.40
C VAL A 98 -8.11 -5.12 -5.34
N ASP A 99 -8.72 -4.10 -5.94
CA ASP A 99 -10.17 -4.01 -6.00
C ASP A 99 -10.75 -5.14 -6.88
N ASP A 100 -11.90 -5.70 -6.48
CA ASP A 100 -12.54 -6.80 -7.21
C ASP A 100 -12.88 -6.45 -8.67
N ASP A 101 -13.16 -5.18 -9.00
CA ASP A 101 -13.34 -4.75 -10.39
C ASP A 101 -12.05 -4.88 -11.21
N VAL A 102 -10.88 -4.60 -10.62
CA VAL A 102 -9.59 -4.77 -11.29
C VAL A 102 -9.27 -6.24 -11.48
N VAL A 103 -9.50 -7.06 -10.45
CA VAL A 103 -9.35 -8.52 -10.52
C VAL A 103 -10.17 -9.09 -11.67
N ARG A 104 -11.45 -8.71 -11.77
CA ARG A 104 -12.33 -9.15 -12.86
C ARG A 104 -11.92 -8.60 -14.22
N ARG A 105 -11.51 -7.33 -14.30
CA ARG A 105 -11.12 -6.68 -15.56
C ARG A 105 -9.88 -7.34 -16.16
N LEU A 106 -8.92 -7.73 -15.32
CA LEU A 106 -7.64 -8.28 -15.76
C LEU A 106 -7.58 -9.81 -15.74
N ASP A 107 -8.67 -10.46 -15.31
CA ASP A 107 -8.76 -11.91 -15.14
C ASP A 107 -7.60 -12.46 -14.27
N LEU A 108 -7.33 -11.79 -13.14
CA LEU A 108 -6.25 -12.21 -12.24
C LEU A 108 -6.58 -13.57 -11.61
N ALA A 109 -5.59 -14.46 -11.59
CA ALA A 109 -5.73 -15.80 -11.04
C ALA A 109 -6.01 -15.72 -9.54
N ARG A 110 -7.12 -16.32 -9.10
CA ARG A 110 -7.40 -16.52 -7.67
C ARG A 110 -6.61 -17.74 -7.20
N THR A 111 -5.87 -17.60 -6.10
CA THR A 111 -5.05 -18.70 -5.53
C THR A 111 -5.91 -19.81 -4.94
N GLY A 112 -7.18 -19.50 -4.63
CA GLY A 112 -8.08 -20.37 -3.86
C GLY A 112 -7.95 -20.16 -2.34
N GLU A 113 -6.94 -19.40 -1.92
CA GLU A 113 -6.72 -19.06 -0.52
C GLU A 113 -7.61 -17.91 -0.06
N ARG A 114 -7.70 -17.77 1.27
CA ARG A 114 -8.34 -16.63 1.91
C ARG A 114 -7.47 -16.14 3.06
N GLN A 115 -7.37 -14.83 3.20
CA GLN A 115 -6.56 -14.19 4.22
C GLN A 115 -7.43 -13.42 5.21
N LEU A 116 -7.16 -13.56 6.50
CA LEU A 116 -7.73 -12.71 7.54
C LEU A 116 -7.04 -11.33 7.48
N ILE A 117 -7.82 -10.29 7.17
CA ILE A 117 -7.40 -8.89 7.26
C ILE A 117 -7.98 -8.24 8.50
N SER A 118 -7.28 -7.25 9.04
CA SER A 118 -7.71 -6.46 10.19
C SER A 118 -7.53 -4.98 9.87
N GLY A 119 -8.59 -4.20 10.10
CA GLY A 119 -8.58 -2.75 10.01
C GLY A 119 -9.27 -2.12 11.22
N VAL A 120 -9.37 -0.79 11.24
CA VAL A 120 -9.98 -0.10 12.38
C VAL A 120 -11.47 -0.42 12.57
N THR A 121 -12.17 -0.82 11.51
CA THR A 121 -13.59 -1.20 11.60
C THR A 121 -13.82 -2.66 11.98
N GLY A 122 -12.77 -3.48 12.12
CA GLY A 122 -12.87 -4.89 12.48
C GLY A 122 -12.02 -5.79 11.59
N THR A 123 -12.36 -7.07 11.58
CA THR A 123 -11.66 -8.10 10.82
C THR A 123 -12.57 -8.76 9.80
N ASP A 124 -11.99 -9.20 8.69
CA ASP A 124 -12.70 -9.97 7.66
C ASP A 124 -11.75 -10.98 7.00
N THR A 125 -12.28 -12.05 6.44
CA THR A 125 -11.50 -13.03 5.69
C THR A 125 -11.80 -12.87 4.21
N VAL A 126 -10.82 -12.45 3.42
CA VAL A 126 -10.99 -12.05 2.02
C VAL A 126 -10.24 -12.98 1.05
N PRO A 127 -10.68 -13.11 -0.22
CA PRO A 127 -9.96 -13.90 -1.22
C PRO A 127 -8.57 -13.35 -1.53
N VAL A 128 -7.71 -14.19 -2.09
CA VAL A 128 -6.36 -13.82 -2.54
C VAL A 128 -6.21 -14.06 -4.05
N VAL A 129 -5.45 -13.20 -4.72
CA VAL A 129 -5.09 -13.28 -6.15
C VAL A 129 -3.59 -13.18 -6.36
N GLU A 130 -3.10 -13.77 -7.43
CA GLU A 130 -1.72 -13.60 -7.89
C GLU A 130 -1.59 -12.32 -8.74
N VAL A 131 -0.56 -11.52 -8.45
CA VAL A 131 -0.17 -10.35 -9.24
C VAL A 131 1.23 -10.59 -9.80
N PRO A 132 1.35 -11.23 -10.98
CA PRO A 132 2.65 -11.69 -11.49
C PRO A 132 3.51 -10.56 -12.08
N ARG A 133 2.91 -9.41 -12.41
CA ARG A 133 3.62 -8.24 -12.93
C ARG A 133 2.86 -6.97 -12.65
N TRP A 134 3.54 -6.04 -11.99
CA TRP A 134 3.06 -4.71 -11.75
C TRP A 134 4.21 -3.71 -11.55
N SER A 135 3.91 -2.43 -11.77
CA SER A 135 4.89 -1.35 -11.63
C SER A 135 4.24 -0.06 -11.18
N ALA A 136 4.99 0.74 -10.42
CA ALA A 136 4.66 2.13 -10.10
C ALA A 136 5.55 3.02 -10.98
N GLY A 137 4.98 3.65 -12.01
CA GLY A 137 5.79 4.27 -13.08
C GLY A 137 6.77 3.24 -13.68
N ASP A 138 8.06 3.59 -13.71
CA ASP A 138 9.15 2.74 -14.20
C ASP A 138 9.72 1.80 -13.13
N VAL A 139 9.26 1.90 -11.88
CA VAL A 139 9.70 1.03 -10.78
C VAL A 139 8.89 -0.27 -10.83
N ARG A 140 9.55 -1.37 -11.18
CA ARG A 140 8.97 -2.71 -11.09
C ARG A 140 8.79 -3.09 -9.62
N LEU A 141 7.61 -3.58 -9.31
CA LEU A 141 7.29 -4.18 -8.03
C LEU A 141 7.42 -5.70 -8.18
N ASP A 142 7.92 -6.38 -7.15
CA ASP A 142 8.09 -7.82 -7.19
C ASP A 142 6.74 -8.54 -7.32
N PRO A 143 6.66 -9.68 -8.03
CA PRO A 143 5.44 -10.48 -8.08
C PRO A 143 4.97 -10.83 -6.67
N ALA A 144 3.67 -10.64 -6.40
CA ALA A 144 3.13 -10.85 -5.07
C ALA A 144 1.72 -11.45 -5.13
N GLU A 145 1.27 -11.96 -4.00
CA GLU A 145 -0.14 -12.20 -3.75
C GLU A 145 -0.79 -10.93 -3.18
N ALA A 146 -2.03 -10.66 -3.57
CA ALA A 146 -2.78 -9.53 -3.06
C ALA A 146 -4.17 -9.96 -2.58
N THR A 147 -4.65 -9.32 -1.53
CA THR A 147 -6.02 -9.51 -1.05
C THR A 147 -7.03 -8.85 -1.98
N VAL A 148 -8.22 -9.45 -2.11
CA VAL A 148 -9.31 -8.89 -2.91
C VAL A 148 -10.32 -8.21 -2.00
N ILE A 149 -10.41 -6.89 -2.09
CA ILE A 149 -11.29 -6.07 -1.25
C ILE A 149 -12.26 -5.30 -2.17
N ASP A 150 -13.51 -5.16 -1.76
CA ASP A 150 -14.44 -4.19 -2.36
C ASP A 150 -14.17 -2.83 -1.70
N LEU A 151 -13.44 -1.95 -2.40
CA LEU A 151 -13.06 -0.65 -1.85
C LEU A 151 -14.20 0.38 -1.98
N GLY A 152 -15.37 -0.02 -2.48
CA GLY A 152 -16.63 0.73 -2.36
C GLY A 152 -16.71 2.05 -3.12
N GLY A 153 -15.63 2.46 -3.80
CA GLY A 153 -15.56 3.67 -4.62
C GLY A 153 -15.44 4.97 -3.82
N LEU A 154 -14.47 5.80 -4.22
CA LEU A 154 -14.19 7.16 -3.76
C LEU A 154 -13.62 7.30 -2.33
N ALA A 155 -12.28 7.36 -2.20
CA ALA A 155 -11.67 8.14 -1.11
C ALA A 155 -10.98 9.37 -1.69
N GLY A 156 -11.11 10.51 -0.99
CA GLY A 156 -10.67 11.81 -1.50
C GLY A 156 -11.33 12.22 -2.83
N GLY A 157 -12.53 11.70 -3.12
CA GLY A 157 -13.24 11.98 -4.38
C GLY A 157 -12.70 11.24 -5.61
N ARG A 158 -11.90 10.17 -5.45
CA ARG A 158 -11.28 9.43 -6.56
C ARG A 158 -11.50 7.93 -6.47
N ASN A 159 -11.72 7.27 -7.61
CA ASN A 159 -11.86 5.82 -7.63
C ASN A 159 -10.54 5.16 -7.25
N ILE A 160 -10.56 4.40 -6.15
CA ILE A 160 -9.42 3.63 -5.65
C ILE A 160 -9.56 2.22 -6.20
N HIS A 161 -8.46 1.70 -6.71
CA HIS A 161 -8.40 0.43 -7.41
C HIS A 161 -7.53 -0.61 -6.67
N GLY A 162 -6.91 -0.19 -5.56
CA GLY A 162 -6.09 -1.04 -4.74
C GLY A 162 -5.31 -0.24 -3.69
N LEU A 163 -4.43 -0.94 -3.00
CA LEU A 163 -3.58 -0.45 -1.93
C LEU A 163 -2.24 -1.17 -1.98
N LEU A 164 -1.14 -0.42 -1.88
CA LEU A 164 0.21 -0.98 -1.72
C LEU A 164 0.57 -0.98 -0.23
N GLY A 165 0.77 -2.20 0.30
CA GLY A 165 1.13 -2.48 1.67
C GLY A 165 2.63 -2.71 1.88
N SER A 166 3.01 -2.98 3.11
CA SER A 166 4.40 -3.24 3.50
C SER A 166 4.97 -4.53 2.91
N ASP A 167 4.13 -5.49 2.51
CA ASP A 167 4.53 -6.71 1.82
C ASP A 167 5.27 -6.45 0.50
N VAL A 168 4.94 -5.36 -0.18
CA VAL A 168 5.56 -4.96 -1.45
C VAL A 168 6.51 -3.79 -1.26
N LEU A 169 6.12 -2.81 -0.44
CA LEU A 169 6.95 -1.62 -0.19
C LEU A 169 8.22 -1.97 0.60
N GLY A 170 8.17 -3.01 1.43
CA GLY A 170 9.29 -3.45 2.26
C GLY A 170 10.48 -4.02 1.48
N ASP A 171 10.26 -4.54 0.27
CA ASP A 171 11.30 -5.17 -0.56
C ASP A 171 12.37 -4.18 -1.04
N PHE A 172 12.05 -2.89 -1.05
CA PHE A 172 12.97 -1.83 -1.45
C PHE A 172 13.96 -1.42 -0.35
N GLY A 173 13.82 -1.92 0.88
CA GLY A 173 14.65 -1.54 2.03
C GLY A 173 14.37 -0.13 2.56
N TRP A 174 14.16 0.87 1.68
CA TRP A 174 13.58 2.16 2.04
C TRP A 174 12.71 2.72 0.92
N ILE A 175 11.73 3.51 1.33
CA ILE A 175 10.97 4.42 0.47
C ILE A 175 10.91 5.78 1.16
N THR A 176 10.84 6.85 0.38
CA THR A 176 10.61 8.20 0.90
C THR A 176 9.35 8.76 0.27
N VAL A 177 8.40 9.15 1.11
CA VAL A 177 7.20 9.88 0.70
C VAL A 177 7.47 11.38 0.88
N ASP A 178 7.63 12.08 -0.24
CA ASP A 178 7.72 13.53 -0.27
C ASP A 178 6.34 14.11 -0.51
N TYR A 179 5.73 14.65 0.54
CA TYR A 179 4.38 15.23 0.47
C TYR A 179 4.36 16.60 -0.18
N GLU A 180 5.47 17.33 -0.16
CA GLU A 180 5.56 18.69 -0.72
C GLU A 180 5.82 18.60 -2.23
N ASP A 181 6.77 17.76 -2.64
CA ASP A 181 7.08 17.53 -4.05
C ASP A 181 6.13 16.54 -4.72
N GLU A 182 5.23 15.90 -3.96
CA GLU A 182 4.38 14.79 -4.40
C GLU A 182 5.18 13.68 -5.12
N THR A 183 6.25 13.20 -4.50
CA THR A 183 7.09 12.13 -5.07
C THR A 183 7.30 10.96 -4.10
N LEU A 184 7.31 9.75 -4.66
CA LEU A 184 7.75 8.53 -3.99
C LEU A 184 9.13 8.18 -4.51
N ARG A 185 10.11 8.16 -3.61
CA ARG A 185 11.51 7.85 -3.95
C ARG A 185 11.86 6.44 -3.46
N PHE A 186 12.58 5.70 -4.30
CA PHE A 186 13.11 4.37 -4.03
C PHE A 186 14.64 4.40 -4.07
N PRO A 187 15.34 3.41 -3.47
CA PRO A 187 16.77 3.25 -3.70
C PRO A 187 17.09 3.14 -5.19
N PRO A 188 18.36 3.38 -5.56
CA PRO A 188 18.83 3.10 -6.91
C PRO A 188 18.66 1.62 -7.29
N GLY A 189 18.75 1.31 -8.59
CA GLY A 189 18.18 0.10 -9.20
C GLY A 189 19.17 -1.02 -9.52
#